data_AF-A0A521S118-F1
#
_entry.id   AF-A0A521S118-F1
#
_cell.length_a   1.000
_cell.length_b   1.000
_cell.length_c   1.000
_cell.angle_alpha   90.00
_cell.angle_beta   90.00
_cell.angle_gamma   90.00
#
_symmetry.space_group_name_H-M   'P 1'
#
loop_
_entity.id
_entity.type
_entity.pdbx_description
1 polymer ?
#
loop_
_entity_poly.entity_id
_entity_poly.type
_entity_poly.pdbx_seq_one_letter_code
_entity_poly.pdbx_strand_id
1 'polypeptide(L)'
;MNRFVTTVLAVGLLLVAGCSSTTPTSNPTGVATNPSLSPDSSSDASDRSRFFSIVEIGLGPDGYVTLINYTEVAASLDGVFVCQADGCVDLPDTVVEPGQLARIAVGVGDGLANVVVRDADLDLSPADGEVGVFRSRDVTDSGGIRSYLQWGSTPHAMTDTAVEAGLWLPTAYAPTAAHATRLWKTEANLWVWDPGQ
;
A
#
# COMPACT_ATOMS: atom_id res chain seq x y z
N MET A 1 28.51 -20.06 39.22
CA MET A 1 29.91 -19.93 38.75
C MET A 1 29.90 -19.22 37.41
N ASN A 2 30.57 -18.07 37.38
CA ASN A 2 30.65 -17.10 36.28
C ASN A 2 31.25 -17.68 35.00
N ARG A 3 30.82 -17.13 33.85
CA ARG A 3 31.73 -16.60 32.80
C ARG A 3 30.94 -15.68 31.86
N PHE A 4 30.98 -14.39 32.15
CA PHE A 4 30.66 -13.32 31.20
C PHE A 4 31.81 -13.22 30.19
N VAL A 5 31.50 -13.29 28.90
CA VAL A 5 32.43 -13.02 27.80
C VAL A 5 32.07 -11.64 27.25
N THR A 6 32.92 -10.66 27.54
CA THR A 6 32.79 -9.28 27.04
C THR A 6 33.51 -9.18 25.70
N THR A 7 32.77 -9.12 24.60
CA THR A 7 33.32 -8.86 23.27
C THR A 7 33.34 -7.34 23.03
N VAL A 8 34.55 -6.79 22.92
CA VAL A 8 34.79 -5.39 22.55
C VAL A 8 34.66 -5.27 21.04
N LEU A 9 33.65 -4.53 20.56
CA LEU A 9 33.49 -4.20 19.15
C LEU A 9 34.15 -2.85 18.86
N ALA A 10 35.17 -2.86 18.02
CA ALA A 10 35.90 -1.67 17.59
C ALA A 10 35.04 -0.83 16.61
N VAL A 11 34.84 0.44 16.95
CA VAL A 11 34.17 1.43 16.09
C VAL A 11 35.20 1.96 15.08
N GLY A 12 35.04 1.57 13.82
CA GLY A 12 35.78 2.13 12.69
C GLY A 12 35.12 3.42 12.23
N LEU A 13 35.79 4.55 12.46
CA LEU A 13 35.39 5.88 11.98
C LEU A 13 35.75 6.01 10.49
N LEU A 14 34.76 6.01 9.60
CA LEU A 14 34.95 6.22 8.17
C LEU A 14 34.75 7.72 7.85
N LEU A 15 35.84 8.42 7.53
CA LEU A 15 35.84 9.80 7.02
C LEU A 15 35.54 9.78 5.52
N VAL A 16 34.41 10.36 5.10
CA VAL A 16 34.12 10.60 3.68
C VAL A 16 34.48 12.04 3.33
N ALA A 17 35.44 12.19 2.42
CA ALA A 17 35.88 13.47 1.88
C ALA A 17 34.83 14.05 0.92
N GLY A 18 34.52 15.34 1.08
CA GLY A 18 33.62 16.09 0.22
C GLY A 18 34.24 16.48 -1.11
N CYS A 19 33.49 16.31 -2.19
CA CYS A 19 33.76 16.96 -3.47
C CYS A 19 32.76 18.11 -3.67
N SER A 20 33.24 19.33 -3.46
CA SER A 20 32.57 20.56 -3.87
C SER A 20 32.58 20.65 -5.41
N SER A 21 31.41 20.71 -6.03
CA SER A 21 31.28 21.01 -7.46
C SER A 21 30.68 22.41 -7.63
N THR A 22 31.50 23.29 -8.18
CA THR A 22 31.22 24.68 -8.57
C THR A 22 30.28 24.70 -9.78
N THR A 23 29.16 25.40 -9.67
CA THR A 23 28.26 25.71 -10.78
C THR A 23 28.77 26.90 -11.61
N PRO A 24 28.76 26.83 -12.95
CA PRO A 24 28.94 28.01 -13.79
C PRO A 24 27.63 28.81 -13.91
N THR A 25 27.69 30.08 -13.51
CA THR A 25 26.68 31.10 -13.81
C THR A 25 26.74 31.44 -15.30
N SER A 26 25.64 31.21 -16.02
CA SER A 26 25.40 31.80 -17.33
C SER A 26 23.98 32.36 -17.39
N ASN A 27 23.90 33.67 -17.59
CA ASN A 27 22.69 34.48 -17.74
C ASN A 27 22.23 34.42 -19.21
N PRO A 28 20.98 34.04 -19.48
CA PRO A 28 20.28 34.56 -20.65
C PRO A 28 19.11 35.46 -20.23
N THR A 29 19.24 36.74 -20.56
CA THR A 29 18.13 37.71 -20.54
C THR A 29 17.17 37.36 -21.68
N GLY A 30 16.14 36.57 -21.36
CA GLY A 30 15.00 36.29 -22.23
C GLY A 30 13.72 36.77 -21.57
N VAL A 31 13.06 37.76 -22.17
CA VAL A 31 11.76 38.26 -21.74
C VAL A 31 10.70 37.18 -22.02
N ALA A 32 10.36 36.41 -20.99
CA ALA A 32 9.28 35.43 -21.05
C ALA A 32 7.96 36.10 -20.63
N THR A 33 7.04 36.25 -21.58
CA THR A 33 5.62 36.54 -21.29
C THR A 33 5.05 35.35 -20.54
N ASN A 34 4.76 35.54 -19.26
CA ASN A 34 4.24 34.53 -18.36
C ASN A 34 2.76 34.27 -18.69
N PRO A 35 2.37 33.12 -19.28
CA PRO A 35 0.97 32.74 -19.28
C PRO A 35 0.58 32.50 -17.82
N SER A 36 -0.30 33.34 -17.31
CA SER A 36 -0.99 33.10 -16.04
C SER A 36 -1.82 31.84 -16.18
N LEU A 37 -1.21 30.68 -15.94
CA LEU A 37 -1.91 29.43 -15.70
C LEU A 37 -2.63 29.59 -14.38
N SER A 38 -3.93 29.92 -14.45
CA SER A 38 -4.83 29.67 -13.35
C SER A 38 -4.66 28.21 -12.94
N PRO A 39 -4.43 27.89 -11.65
CA PRO A 39 -4.47 26.51 -11.22
C PRO A 39 -5.89 26.02 -11.48
N ASP A 40 -6.05 25.17 -12.49
CA ASP A 40 -7.25 24.37 -12.69
C ASP A 40 -7.39 23.53 -11.42
N SER A 41 -8.15 24.07 -10.48
CA SER A 41 -8.71 23.35 -9.36
C SER A 41 -9.81 22.46 -9.91
N SER A 42 -9.43 21.49 -10.75
CA SER A 42 -10.25 20.29 -10.96
C SER A 42 -10.06 19.38 -9.75
N SER A 43 -10.39 19.92 -8.58
CA SER A 43 -10.71 19.15 -7.41
C SER A 43 -12.05 18.50 -7.71
N ASP A 44 -12.00 17.37 -8.39
CA ASP A 44 -13.13 16.47 -8.49
C ASP A 44 -13.35 15.90 -7.07
N ALA A 45 -13.94 16.72 -6.20
CA ALA A 45 -14.21 16.44 -4.79
C ALA A 45 -15.16 15.24 -4.59
N SER A 46 -15.61 14.64 -5.70
CA SER A 46 -16.43 13.44 -5.74
C SER A 46 -15.60 12.16 -5.90
N ASP A 47 -14.29 12.22 -6.09
CA ASP A 47 -13.41 11.07 -6.26
C ASP A 47 -13.09 10.42 -4.88
N ARG A 48 -14.13 9.92 -4.20
CA ARG A 48 -14.10 9.50 -2.79
C ARG A 48 -13.33 8.21 -2.47
N SER A 49 -12.77 7.52 -3.46
CA SER A 49 -12.07 6.24 -3.21
C SER A 49 -10.56 6.28 -3.48
N ARG A 50 -9.99 7.44 -3.88
CA ARG A 50 -8.53 7.62 -3.86
C ARG A 50 -7.95 7.70 -2.43
N PHE A 51 -8.83 7.66 -1.43
CA PHE A 51 -8.49 7.91 -0.05
C PHE A 51 -7.82 6.72 0.64
N PHE A 52 -8.12 5.51 0.19
CA PHE A 52 -7.70 4.29 0.87
C PHE A 52 -6.61 3.54 0.12
N SER A 53 -5.61 3.08 0.86
CA SER A 53 -4.52 2.26 0.32
C SER A 53 -4.22 1.10 1.25
N ILE A 54 -3.83 -0.04 0.67
CA ILE A 54 -3.44 -1.24 1.41
C ILE A 54 -2.07 -0.98 2.04
N VAL A 55 -1.96 -1.22 3.36
CA VAL A 55 -0.70 -1.03 4.11
C VAL A 55 -0.22 -2.27 4.84
N GLU A 56 -1.12 -3.21 5.11
CA GLU A 56 -0.81 -4.46 5.82
C GLU A 56 -1.81 -5.53 5.37
N ILE A 57 -1.33 -6.76 5.21
CA ILE A 57 -2.14 -7.96 5.02
C ILE A 57 -1.70 -8.98 6.07
N GLY A 58 -2.63 -9.38 6.94
CA GLY A 58 -2.48 -10.60 7.74
C GLY A 58 -2.82 -11.81 6.88
N LEU A 59 -1.94 -12.80 6.84
CA LEU A 59 -2.06 -13.97 5.99
C LEU A 59 -2.62 -15.17 6.77
N GLY A 60 -3.25 -16.10 6.06
CA GLY A 60 -3.86 -17.31 6.61
C GLY A 60 -5.37 -17.20 6.84
N PRO A 61 -5.97 -18.22 7.49
CA PRO A 61 -7.42 -18.35 7.62
C PRO A 61 -8.08 -17.28 8.49
N ASP A 62 -7.33 -16.72 9.45
CA ASP A 62 -7.75 -15.60 10.29
C ASP A 62 -7.12 -14.27 9.82
N GLY A 63 -6.78 -14.22 8.53
CA GLY A 63 -6.13 -13.08 7.90
C GLY A 63 -6.98 -11.81 7.88
N TYR A 64 -6.37 -10.73 7.43
CA TYR A 64 -7.05 -9.46 7.28
C TYR A 64 -6.37 -8.56 6.24
N VAL A 65 -7.12 -7.61 5.70
CA VAL A 65 -6.60 -6.50 4.89
C VAL A 65 -6.73 -5.22 5.69
N THR A 66 -5.63 -4.48 5.87
CA THR A 66 -5.63 -3.17 6.51
C THR A 66 -5.54 -2.08 5.45
N LEU A 67 -6.56 -1.20 5.45
CA LEU A 67 -6.59 0.04 4.70
C LEU A 67 -6.23 1.21 5.62
N ILE A 68 -5.58 2.24 5.08
CA ILE A 68 -5.40 3.54 5.74
C ILE A 68 -6.03 4.64 4.91
N ASN A 69 -6.65 5.63 5.56
CA ASN A 69 -7.01 6.90 4.92
C ASN A 69 -5.77 7.80 4.87
N TYR A 70 -5.15 7.95 3.69
CA TYR A 70 -3.96 8.80 3.52
C TYR A 70 -4.27 10.27 3.31
N THR A 71 -5.55 10.67 3.33
CA THR A 71 -5.92 12.07 3.08
C THR A 71 -5.94 12.91 4.34
N GLU A 72 -6.11 14.21 4.15
CA GLU A 72 -6.25 15.20 5.21
C GLU A 72 -7.72 15.38 5.65
N VAL A 73 -8.66 14.64 5.06
CA VAL A 73 -10.09 14.72 5.36
C VAL A 73 -10.69 13.36 5.69
N ALA A 74 -11.74 13.35 6.50
CA ALA A 74 -12.49 12.12 6.78
C ALA A 74 -13.10 11.56 5.49
N ALA A 75 -13.06 10.24 5.33
CA ALA A 75 -13.51 9.56 4.13
C ALA A 75 -14.46 8.41 4.49
N SER A 76 -15.56 8.25 3.75
CA SER A 76 -16.42 7.07 3.90
C SER A 76 -15.91 5.91 3.04
N LEU A 77 -16.06 4.69 3.56
CA LEU A 77 -15.84 3.43 2.84
C LEU A 77 -17.03 3.03 1.95
N ASP A 78 -18.14 3.77 1.95
CA ASP A 78 -19.28 3.51 1.06
C ASP A 78 -18.85 3.51 -0.42
N GLY A 79 -19.25 2.46 -1.15
CA GLY A 79 -18.86 2.25 -2.55
C GLY A 79 -17.39 1.87 -2.76
N VAL A 80 -16.67 1.48 -1.70
CA VAL A 80 -15.34 0.89 -1.78
C VAL A 80 -15.47 -0.63 -1.73
N PHE A 81 -14.73 -1.32 -2.60
CA PHE A 81 -14.69 -2.77 -2.66
C PHE A 81 -13.26 -3.26 -2.41
N VAL A 82 -13.12 -4.33 -1.64
CA VAL A 82 -11.87 -5.09 -1.53
C VAL A 82 -12.05 -6.38 -2.33
N CYS A 83 -11.26 -6.53 -3.39
CA CYS A 83 -11.39 -7.62 -4.35
C CYS A 83 -10.16 -8.52 -4.32
N GLN A 84 -10.39 -9.79 -4.63
CA GLN A 84 -9.37 -10.82 -4.85
C GLN A 84 -9.86 -11.72 -5.99
N ALA A 85 -9.01 -11.96 -6.99
CA ALA A 85 -9.39 -12.62 -8.23
C ALA A 85 -10.68 -12.01 -8.81
N ASP A 86 -11.76 -12.77 -8.90
CA ASP A 86 -13.09 -12.34 -9.38
C ASP A 86 -14.10 -12.03 -8.26
N GLY A 87 -13.71 -12.23 -6.99
CA GLY A 87 -14.52 -11.96 -5.81
C GLY A 87 -14.30 -10.57 -5.23
N CYS A 88 -15.35 -9.95 -4.70
CA CYS A 88 -15.27 -8.65 -4.03
C CYS A 88 -16.15 -8.58 -2.77
N VAL A 89 -15.57 -8.00 -1.73
CA VAL A 89 -16.21 -7.63 -0.47
C VAL A 89 -16.61 -6.17 -0.53
N ASP A 90 -17.89 -5.89 -0.27
CA ASP A 90 -18.43 -4.53 -0.16
C ASP A 90 -18.11 -3.97 1.22
N LEU A 91 -17.65 -2.72 1.29
CA LEU A 91 -17.36 -2.08 2.56
C LEU A 91 -18.56 -1.26 3.04
N PRO A 92 -18.86 -1.26 4.35
CA PRO A 92 -19.99 -0.52 4.90
C PRO A 92 -19.75 1.00 4.81
N ASP A 93 -20.81 1.79 4.92
CA ASP A 93 -20.73 3.25 5.08
C ASP A 93 -20.17 3.62 6.45
N THR A 94 -18.85 3.46 6.60
CA THR A 94 -18.07 3.81 7.78
C THR A 94 -17.11 4.92 7.43
N VAL A 95 -17.14 5.99 8.22
CA VAL A 95 -16.21 7.12 8.08
C VAL A 95 -14.91 6.79 8.80
N VAL A 96 -13.80 6.92 8.09
CA VAL A 96 -12.43 6.75 8.58
C VAL A 96 -11.72 8.09 8.58
N GLU A 97 -11.25 8.52 9.74
CA GLU A 97 -10.55 9.79 9.90
C GLU A 97 -9.16 9.78 9.21
N PRO A 98 -8.59 10.96 8.91
CA PRO A 98 -7.22 11.08 8.40
C PRO A 98 -6.20 10.27 9.20
N GLY A 99 -5.41 9.45 8.51
CA GLY A 99 -4.38 8.59 9.09
C GLY A 99 -4.89 7.39 9.89
N GLN A 100 -6.21 7.19 10.00
CA GLN A 100 -6.77 6.02 10.67
C GLN A 100 -6.83 4.79 9.76
N LEU A 101 -6.89 3.64 10.42
CA LEU A 101 -6.93 2.32 9.79
C LEU A 101 -8.36 1.77 9.79
N ALA A 102 -8.70 1.01 8.75
CA ALA A 102 -9.88 0.15 8.69
C ALA A 102 -9.45 -1.27 8.29
N ARG A 103 -9.99 -2.28 8.96
CA ARG A 103 -9.65 -3.69 8.74
C ARG A 103 -10.82 -4.52 8.24
N ILE A 104 -10.53 -5.34 7.25
CA ILE A 104 -11.41 -6.36 6.68
C ILE A 104 -10.86 -7.71 7.14
N ALA A 105 -11.56 -8.40 8.04
CA ALA A 105 -11.12 -9.68 8.58
C ALA A 105 -11.76 -10.84 7.81
N VAL A 106 -10.95 -11.83 7.43
CA VAL A 106 -11.41 -13.08 6.79
C VAL A 106 -12.15 -13.96 7.80
N GLY A 107 -11.64 -14.04 9.03
CA GLY A 107 -12.31 -14.69 10.15
C GLY A 107 -13.15 -13.71 10.98
N VAL A 108 -13.43 -14.15 12.21
CA VAL A 108 -14.24 -13.36 13.15
C VAL A 108 -13.58 -12.05 13.58
N GLY A 109 -12.27 -11.88 13.42
CA GLY A 109 -11.54 -10.63 13.71
C GLY A 109 -11.28 -10.36 15.19
N ASP A 110 -11.14 -11.41 16.00
CA ASP A 110 -10.84 -11.28 17.44
C ASP A 110 -9.44 -10.73 17.68
N GLY A 111 -9.32 -9.79 18.64
CA GLY A 111 -8.06 -9.12 18.96
C GLY A 111 -7.60 -8.06 17.94
N LEU A 112 -8.29 -7.92 16.81
CA LEU A 112 -8.02 -6.87 15.84
C LEU A 112 -8.76 -5.58 16.22
N ALA A 113 -8.02 -4.46 16.22
CA ALA A 113 -8.61 -3.13 16.29
C ALA A 113 -9.13 -2.67 14.92
N ASN A 114 -10.15 -1.80 14.93
CA ASN A 114 -10.71 -1.12 13.76
C ASN A 114 -11.26 -2.05 12.67
N VAL A 115 -11.83 -3.19 13.08
CA VAL A 115 -12.49 -4.11 12.15
C VAL A 115 -13.83 -3.53 11.70
N VAL A 116 -13.98 -3.31 10.40
CA VAL A 116 -15.20 -2.79 9.76
C VAL A 116 -15.99 -3.90 9.05
N VAL A 117 -15.32 -4.98 8.65
CA VAL A 117 -15.93 -6.17 8.06
C VAL A 117 -15.35 -7.41 8.74
N ARG A 118 -16.20 -8.39 9.04
CA ARG A 118 -15.85 -9.70 9.60
C ARG A 118 -16.34 -10.80 8.65
N ASP A 119 -15.74 -11.99 8.76
CA ASP A 119 -16.10 -13.16 7.96
C ASP A 119 -16.06 -12.88 6.44
N ALA A 120 -15.06 -12.10 6.00
CA ALA A 120 -14.88 -11.72 4.61
C ALA A 120 -14.44 -12.93 3.77
N ASP A 121 -15.09 -13.14 2.63
CA ASP A 121 -14.76 -14.22 1.69
C ASP A 121 -13.53 -13.83 0.84
N LEU A 122 -12.34 -13.94 1.44
CA LEU A 122 -11.04 -13.74 0.81
C LEU A 122 -10.10 -14.90 1.19
N ASP A 123 -9.27 -15.36 0.26
CA ASP A 123 -8.25 -16.39 0.48
C ASP A 123 -6.85 -15.76 0.61
N LEU A 124 -6.48 -15.34 1.82
CA LEU A 124 -5.20 -14.68 2.07
C LEU A 124 -4.05 -15.68 2.27
N SER A 125 -3.84 -16.58 1.30
CA SER A 125 -2.81 -17.61 1.34
C SER A 125 -1.40 -17.02 1.56
N PRO A 126 -0.59 -17.57 2.49
CA PRO A 126 0.78 -17.09 2.73
C PRO A 126 1.69 -17.14 1.51
N ALA A 127 1.52 -18.16 0.67
CA ALA A 127 2.47 -18.47 -0.39
C ALA A 127 2.26 -17.62 -1.65
N ASP A 128 1.02 -17.19 -1.92
CA ASP A 128 0.63 -16.63 -3.20
C ASP A 128 -0.73 -15.94 -3.09
N GLY A 129 -0.91 -14.79 -3.75
CA GLY A 129 -2.21 -14.13 -3.79
C GLY A 129 -2.17 -12.68 -4.26
N GLU A 130 -3.36 -12.09 -4.37
CA GLU A 130 -3.54 -10.68 -4.72
C GLU A 130 -4.72 -10.06 -3.98
N VAL A 131 -4.65 -8.75 -3.75
CA VAL A 131 -5.76 -7.94 -3.25
C VAL A 131 -5.75 -6.59 -3.96
N GLY A 132 -6.93 -6.15 -4.39
CA GLY A 132 -7.14 -4.82 -4.96
C GLY A 132 -8.24 -4.06 -4.22
N VAL A 133 -8.14 -2.73 -4.24
CA VAL A 133 -9.19 -1.82 -3.76
C VAL A 133 -9.82 -1.11 -4.95
N PHE A 134 -11.14 -1.20 -5.10
CA PHE A 134 -11.89 -0.72 -6.26
C PHE A 134 -13.07 0.19 -5.89
N ARG A 135 -13.59 0.91 -6.90
CA ARG A 135 -14.86 1.68 -6.85
C ARG A 135 -16.11 0.90 -7.24
N SER A 136 -15.91 -0.27 -7.82
CA SER A 136 -16.96 -1.12 -8.33
C SER A 136 -16.51 -2.56 -8.15
N ARG A 137 -17.40 -3.51 -8.44
CA ARG A 137 -17.07 -4.94 -8.47
C ARG A 137 -16.38 -5.37 -9.79
N ASP A 138 -16.18 -4.43 -10.72
CA ASP A 138 -15.53 -4.73 -12.00
C ASP A 138 -14.00 -4.68 -11.82
N VAL A 139 -13.40 -5.86 -11.61
CA VAL A 139 -11.96 -6.01 -11.43
C VAL A 139 -11.14 -5.78 -12.71
N THR A 140 -11.81 -5.59 -13.85
CA THR A 140 -11.18 -5.27 -15.14
C THR A 140 -11.16 -3.77 -15.43
N ASP A 141 -11.85 -2.96 -14.63
CA ASP A 141 -11.86 -1.50 -14.76
C ASP A 141 -10.57 -0.88 -14.20
N SER A 142 -9.60 -0.61 -15.07
CA SER A 142 -8.35 0.10 -14.75
C SER A 142 -8.62 1.52 -14.22
N GLY A 143 -9.73 2.14 -14.63
CA GLY A 143 -10.21 3.41 -14.10
C GLY A 143 -10.82 3.29 -12.70
N GLY A 144 -11.13 2.09 -12.23
CA GLY A 144 -11.80 1.78 -10.96
C GLY A 144 -10.86 1.33 -9.83
N ILE A 145 -9.69 0.77 -10.16
CA ILE A 145 -8.70 0.30 -9.17
C ILE A 145 -7.94 1.47 -8.51
N ARG A 146 -7.67 1.38 -7.21
CA ARG A 146 -7.08 2.46 -6.38
C ARG A 146 -5.86 2.04 -5.60
N SER A 147 -5.82 0.78 -5.20
CA SER A 147 -4.67 0.17 -4.53
C SER A 147 -4.58 -1.28 -4.98
N TYR A 148 -3.37 -1.79 -5.09
CA TYR A 148 -3.13 -3.17 -5.51
C TYR A 148 -1.90 -3.73 -4.81
N LEU A 149 -1.98 -5.00 -4.46
CA LEU A 149 -0.86 -5.80 -4.03
C LEU A 149 -1.02 -7.21 -4.59
N GLN A 150 0.06 -7.75 -5.15
CA GLN A 150 0.23 -9.18 -5.35
C GLN A 150 1.50 -9.67 -4.66
N TRP A 151 1.53 -10.94 -4.26
CA TRP A 151 2.66 -11.57 -3.61
C TRP A 151 2.82 -13.02 -4.07
N GLY A 152 4.03 -13.56 -3.88
CA GLY A 152 4.33 -14.95 -4.22
C GLY A 152 4.64 -15.17 -5.69
N SER A 153 3.70 -14.87 -6.58
CA SER A 153 3.87 -15.06 -8.02
C SER A 153 3.25 -13.93 -8.86
N THR A 154 3.37 -14.08 -10.18
CA THR A 154 2.86 -13.14 -11.18
C THR A 154 2.72 -13.87 -12.53
N PRO A 155 1.72 -13.52 -13.36
CA PRO A 155 0.62 -12.60 -13.09
C PRO A 155 -0.52 -13.26 -12.31
N HIS A 156 -1.31 -12.44 -11.63
CA HIS A 156 -2.64 -12.78 -11.11
C HIS A 156 -3.74 -12.10 -11.94
N ALA A 157 -5.01 -12.33 -11.58
CA ALA A 157 -6.15 -11.92 -12.39
C ALA A 157 -6.25 -10.39 -12.55
N MET A 158 -5.85 -9.62 -11.54
CA MET A 158 -5.90 -8.15 -11.58
C MET A 158 -4.57 -7.50 -11.95
N THR A 159 -3.51 -8.27 -12.24
CA THR A 159 -2.18 -7.72 -12.57
C THR A 159 -2.25 -6.77 -13.76
N ASP A 160 -2.90 -7.18 -14.85
CA ASP A 160 -2.99 -6.35 -16.07
C ASP A 160 -3.79 -5.06 -15.81
N THR A 161 -4.90 -5.15 -15.07
CA THR A 161 -5.70 -3.99 -14.64
C THR A 161 -4.85 -3.01 -13.82
N ALA A 162 -4.06 -3.50 -12.87
CA ALA A 162 -3.22 -2.67 -12.01
C ALA A 162 -2.03 -2.03 -12.77
N VAL A 163 -1.47 -2.74 -13.75
CA VAL A 163 -0.44 -2.23 -14.66
C VAL A 163 -1.01 -1.12 -15.55
N GLU A 164 -2.20 -1.33 -16.13
CA GLU A 164 -2.88 -0.33 -16.96
C GLU A 164 -3.21 0.94 -16.16
N ALA A 165 -3.61 0.79 -14.89
CA ALA A 165 -3.85 1.89 -13.96
C ALA A 165 -2.57 2.60 -13.47
N GLY A 166 -1.38 2.10 -13.83
CA GLY A 166 -0.10 2.63 -13.37
C GLY A 166 0.17 2.43 -11.87
N LEU A 167 -0.56 1.53 -11.21
CA LEU A 167 -0.40 1.21 -9.79
C LEU A 167 0.66 0.13 -9.55
N TRP A 168 0.99 -0.64 -10.59
CA TRP A 168 1.88 -1.78 -10.49
C TRP A 168 2.86 -1.86 -11.67
N LEU A 169 3.98 -2.54 -11.46
CA LEU A 169 4.94 -2.82 -12.52
C LEU A 169 4.69 -4.22 -13.09
N PRO A 170 4.84 -4.41 -14.41
CA PRO A 170 4.83 -5.74 -15.00
C PRO A 170 5.82 -6.67 -14.28
N THR A 171 5.39 -7.91 -14.04
CA THR A 171 6.17 -8.98 -13.36
C THR A 171 6.63 -8.68 -11.92
N ALA A 172 6.22 -7.58 -11.31
CA ALA A 172 6.52 -7.31 -9.90
C ALA A 172 5.58 -8.10 -8.98
N TYR A 173 6.08 -8.49 -7.83
CA TYR A 173 5.31 -9.06 -6.73
C TYR A 173 6.02 -8.78 -5.41
N ALA A 174 5.26 -8.64 -4.33
CA ALA A 174 5.82 -8.51 -2.98
C ALA A 174 6.44 -9.84 -2.54
N PRO A 175 7.59 -9.80 -1.85
CA PRO A 175 8.22 -11.00 -1.35
C PRO A 175 7.38 -11.63 -0.22
N THR A 176 7.35 -12.96 -0.16
CA THR A 176 6.66 -13.75 0.85
C THR A 176 7.42 -15.06 1.15
N ALA A 177 6.92 -15.85 2.09
CA ALA A 177 7.37 -17.20 2.39
C ALA A 177 6.17 -18.13 2.62
N ALA A 178 6.38 -19.45 2.51
CA ALA A 178 5.32 -20.46 2.68
C ALA A 178 4.60 -20.41 4.05
N HIS A 179 5.25 -19.82 5.07
CA HIS A 179 4.73 -19.68 6.43
C HIS A 179 4.59 -18.21 6.84
N ALA A 180 4.61 -17.28 5.89
CA ALA A 180 4.45 -15.88 6.20
C ALA A 180 3.11 -15.62 6.87
N THR A 181 3.13 -14.85 7.97
CA THR A 181 1.91 -14.52 8.72
C THR A 181 1.42 -13.12 8.40
N ARG A 182 2.27 -12.29 7.80
CA ARG A 182 1.97 -10.89 7.52
C ARG A 182 2.83 -10.31 6.40
N LEU A 183 2.23 -9.45 5.59
CA LEU A 183 2.90 -8.51 4.68
C LEU A 183 2.61 -7.07 5.13
N TRP A 184 3.58 -6.17 5.13
CA TRP A 184 3.34 -4.74 5.42
C TRP A 184 4.29 -3.81 4.67
N LYS A 185 3.84 -2.56 4.48
CA LYS A 185 4.68 -1.47 3.97
C LYS A 185 5.53 -0.88 5.08
N THR A 186 6.82 -0.74 4.80
CA THR A 186 7.74 0.07 5.61
C THR A 186 7.53 1.57 5.33
N GLU A 187 8.18 2.43 6.12
CA GLU A 187 8.19 3.88 5.89
C GLU A 187 8.78 4.26 4.51
N ALA A 188 9.63 3.41 3.95
CA ALA A 188 10.19 3.56 2.60
C ALA A 188 9.24 3.06 1.49
N ASN A 189 7.99 2.71 1.83
CA ASN A 189 7.00 2.08 0.93
C ASN A 189 7.47 0.75 0.32
N LEU A 190 8.39 0.06 0.99
CA LEU A 190 8.80 -1.30 0.61
C LEU A 190 7.93 -2.33 1.33
N TRP A 191 7.42 -3.29 0.57
CA TRP A 191 6.74 -4.46 1.13
C TRP A 191 7.76 -5.43 1.73
N VAL A 192 7.51 -5.81 2.98
CA VAL A 192 8.27 -6.82 3.73
C VAL A 192 7.31 -7.82 4.34
N TRP A 193 7.83 -8.95 4.82
CA TRP A 193 7.02 -10.02 5.40
C TRP A 193 7.57 -10.50 6.74
N ASP A 194 6.68 -11.10 7.53
CA ASP A 194 7.00 -11.79 8.78
C ASP A 194 7.08 -13.27 8.44
N PRO A 195 8.24 -13.94 8.63
CA PRO A 195 8.41 -15.33 8.22
C PRO A 195 7.55 -16.31 9.02
N GLY A 196 6.88 -15.88 10.09
CA GLY A 196 6.27 -16.78 11.05
C GLY A 196 7.32 -17.47 11.93
N GLN A 197 6.86 -18.14 12.99
CA GLN A 197 7.71 -18.99 13.85
C GLN A 197 7.72 -20.43 13.33
#